data_AF-A0A2E6LXR3-F1
#
_entry.id   AF-A0A2E6LXR3-F1
#
_cell.length_a   1.000
_cell.length_b   1.000
_cell.length_c   1.000
_cell.angle_alpha   90.00
_cell.angle_beta   90.00
_cell.angle_gamma   90.00
#
_symmetry.space_group_name_H-M   'P 1'
#
loop_
_entity.id
_entity.type
_entity.pdbx_description
1 polymer ?
#
loop_
_entity_poly.entity_id
_entity_poly.type
_entity_poly.pdbx_seq_one_letter_code
_entity_poly.pdbx_strand_id
1 'polypeptide(L)'
;MSKTIQLDLAKDYYKSGAITDVAIVCSESEFSWKVQVTLLGDNVCYLAKARSNTLKTYKSVNAAVNDAKQIGVSETKVIFGS
;
A
#
# COMPACT_ATOMS: atom_id res chain seq x y z
N MET A 1 16.66 0.29 -2.02
CA MET A 1 15.75 -0.16 -3.09
C MET A 1 14.48 -0.65 -2.46
N SER A 2 13.33 -0.10 -2.86
CA SER A 2 12.03 -0.61 -2.43
C SER A 2 11.64 -1.84 -3.25
N LYS A 3 11.13 -2.88 -2.58
CA LYS A 3 10.71 -4.13 -3.22
C LYS A 3 9.21 -4.11 -3.50
N THR A 4 8.77 -4.85 -4.52
CA THR A 4 7.34 -5.02 -4.82
C THR A 4 6.91 -6.44 -4.43
N ILE A 5 5.79 -6.59 -3.73
CA ILE A 5 5.26 -7.86 -3.22
C ILE A 5 3.83 -8.13 -3.72
N GLN A 6 3.45 -9.39 -3.81
CA GLN A 6 2.09 -9.82 -4.16
C GLN A 6 1.15 -9.73 -2.96
N LEU A 7 -0.16 -9.67 -3.22
CA LEU A 7 -1.19 -9.60 -2.17
C LEU A 7 -1.16 -10.80 -1.22
N ASP A 8 -0.99 -12.01 -1.74
CA ASP A 8 -1.00 -13.21 -0.91
C ASP A 8 0.21 -13.25 0.02
N LEU A 9 1.39 -12.84 -0.47
CA LEU A 9 2.58 -12.69 0.37
C LEU A 9 2.39 -11.61 1.45
N ALA A 10 1.73 -10.50 1.13
CA ALA A 10 1.41 -9.47 2.11
C ALA A 10 0.43 -9.98 3.19
N LYS A 11 -0.57 -10.79 2.83
CA LYS A 11 -1.46 -11.46 3.79
C LYS A 11 -0.69 -12.42 4.70
N ASP A 12 0.27 -13.17 4.16
CA ASP A 12 1.10 -14.08 4.95
C ASP A 12 2.00 -13.32 5.94
N TYR A 13 2.58 -12.19 5.51
CA TYR A 13 3.31 -11.28 6.41
C TYR A 13 2.41 -10.64 7.48
N TYR A 14 1.17 -10.30 7.14
CA TYR A 14 0.22 -9.79 8.13
C TYR A 14 -0.09 -10.85 9.19
N LYS A 15 -0.42 -12.08 8.77
CA LYS A 15 -0.72 -13.20 9.67
C LYS A 15 0.45 -13.58 10.57
N SER A 16 1.69 -13.43 10.10
CA SER A 16 2.89 -13.71 10.89
C SER A 16 3.28 -12.56 11.83
N GLY A 17 2.57 -11.44 11.81
CA GLY A 17 2.90 -10.24 12.60
C GLY A 17 4.12 -9.49 12.06
N ALA A 18 4.53 -9.75 10.83
CA ALA A 18 5.70 -9.11 10.22
C ALA A 18 5.42 -7.70 9.69
N ILE A 19 4.15 -7.32 9.50
CA ILE A 19 3.75 -5.97 9.08
C ILE A 19 3.62 -5.05 10.31
N THR A 20 4.31 -3.92 10.28
CA THR A 20 4.27 -2.89 11.34
C THR A 20 3.40 -1.70 10.97
N ASP A 21 3.32 -1.34 9.69
CA ASP A 21 2.55 -0.21 9.20
C ASP A 21 2.11 -0.43 7.75
N VAL A 22 0.95 0.12 7.39
CA VAL A 22 0.49 0.15 6.00
C VAL A 22 -0.01 1.55 5.68
N ALA A 23 0.52 2.12 4.60
CA ALA A 23 0.22 3.46 4.17
C ALA A 23 -0.13 3.49 2.68
N ILE A 24 -1.03 4.38 2.28
CA ILE A 24 -1.33 4.69 0.89
C ILE A 24 -0.55 5.95 0.55
N VAL A 25 0.44 5.82 -0.32
CA VAL A 25 1.26 6.93 -0.78
C VAL A 25 0.67 7.44 -2.09
N CYS A 26 0.14 8.65 -2.06
CA CYS A 26 -0.38 9.37 -3.22
C CYS A 26 0.71 10.27 -3.79
N SER A 27 0.87 10.30 -5.11
CA SER A 27 1.75 11.23 -5.82
C SER A 27 0.89 12.11 -6.70
N GLU A 28 0.91 13.43 -6.47
CA GLU A 28 0.18 14.39 -7.30
C GLU A 28 0.86 14.59 -8.66
N SER A 29 2.20 14.54 -8.70
CA SER A 29 3.00 14.71 -9.92
C SER A 29 2.84 13.55 -10.91
N GLU A 30 2.86 12.31 -10.42
CA GLU A 30 2.56 11.11 -11.22
C GLU A 30 1.06 10.85 -11.34
N PHE A 31 0.27 11.64 -10.60
CA PHE A 31 -1.12 11.44 -10.32
C PHE A 31 -1.52 9.96 -10.10
N SER A 32 -0.77 9.31 -9.23
CA SER A 32 -0.86 7.88 -8.96
C SER A 32 -0.94 7.64 -7.45
N TRP A 33 -1.20 6.40 -7.06
CA TRP A 33 -1.10 5.96 -5.67
C TRP A 33 -0.42 4.60 -5.60
N LYS A 34 0.13 4.29 -4.43
CA LYS A 34 0.82 3.03 -4.11
C LYS A 34 0.48 2.62 -2.69
N VAL A 35 0.14 1.35 -2.45
CA VAL A 35 0.04 0.81 -1.09
C VAL A 35 1.43 0.37 -0.64
N GLN A 36 1.94 1.08 0.35
CA GLN A 36 3.18 0.81 1.08
C GLN A 36 2.89 -0.11 2.26
N VAL A 37 3.73 -1.13 2.42
CA VAL A 37 3.74 -2.06 3.53
C VAL A 37 5.11 -1.97 4.19
N THR A 38 5.12 -1.58 5.46
CA THR A 38 6.33 -1.56 6.28
C THR A 38 6.40 -2.88 7.05
N LEU A 39 7.52 -3.58 6.90
CA LEU A 39 7.81 -4.80 7.63
C LEU A 39 8.68 -4.51 8.85
N LEU A 40 8.75 -5.45 9.79
CA LEU A 40 9.70 -5.43 10.91
C LEU A 40 11.13 -5.15 10.41
N GLY A 41 11.85 -4.28 11.13
CA GLY A 41 13.18 -3.81 10.74
C GLY A 41 13.17 -2.77 9.62
N ASP A 42 12.11 -1.95 9.52
CA ASP A 42 11.96 -0.81 8.61
C ASP A 42 12.12 -1.13 7.12
N ASN A 43 11.84 -2.37 6.75
CA ASN A 43 11.89 -2.79 5.35
C ASN A 43 10.60 -2.37 4.64
N VAL A 44 10.73 -1.47 3.67
CA VAL A 44 9.59 -0.94 2.90
C VAL A 44 9.36 -1.76 1.63
N CYS A 45 8.14 -2.28 1.50
CA CYS A 45 7.62 -2.98 0.34
C CYS A 45 6.40 -2.25 -0.24
N TYR A 46 6.13 -2.45 -1.53
CA TYR A 46 4.92 -1.95 -2.19
C TYR A 46 4.11 -3.11 -2.77
N LEU A 47 2.79 -2.99 -2.76
CA LEU A 47 1.90 -3.99 -3.38
C LEU A 47 1.94 -3.93 -4.92
N ALA A 48 2.01 -5.10 -5.57
CA ALA A 48 2.14 -5.24 -7.03
C ALA A 48 0.91 -4.74 -7.82
N LYS A 49 -0.30 -4.93 -7.30
CA LYS A 49 -1.57 -4.47 -7.92
C LYS A 49 -1.99 -3.06 -7.50
N ALA A 50 -1.31 -2.47 -6.52
CA ALA A 50 -1.72 -1.23 -5.89
C ALA A 50 -1.21 0.01 -6.63
N ARG A 51 -1.02 -0.04 -7.96
CA ARG A 51 -0.61 1.12 -8.75
C ARG A 51 -1.69 1.41 -9.78
N SER A 52 -2.58 2.36 -9.50
CA SER A 52 -3.40 2.92 -10.57
C SER A 52 -2.62 4.03 -11.25
N ASN A 53 -2.53 3.95 -12.57
CA ASN A 53 -2.05 5.01 -13.46
C ASN A 53 -3.21 5.90 -13.96
N THR A 54 -4.42 5.74 -13.40
CA THR A 54 -5.64 6.37 -13.90
C THR A 54 -6.22 7.36 -12.90
N LEU A 55 -6.31 8.58 -13.37
CA LEU A 55 -6.34 9.82 -12.63
C LEU A 55 -7.75 10.26 -12.24
N LYS A 56 -8.43 9.47 -11.41
CA LYS A 56 -9.53 10.01 -10.58
C LYS A 56 -9.18 9.73 -9.15
N THR A 57 -8.33 10.59 -8.59
CA THR A 57 -7.66 10.51 -7.28
C THR A 57 -8.55 9.89 -6.21
N TYR A 58 -9.81 10.35 -6.07
CA TYR A 58 -10.74 9.81 -5.08
C TYR A 58 -11.22 8.37 -5.31
N LYS A 59 -11.62 8.00 -6.55
CA LYS A 59 -12.01 6.60 -6.85
C LYS A 59 -10.81 5.66 -6.72
N SER A 60 -9.63 6.18 -7.05
CA SER A 60 -8.38 5.44 -7.08
C SER A 60 -7.84 5.18 -5.66
N VAL A 61 -7.93 6.15 -4.74
CA VAL A 61 -7.55 5.97 -3.32
C VAL A 61 -8.48 4.99 -2.61
N ASN A 62 -9.79 4.97 -2.92
CA ASN A 62 -10.69 3.95 -2.37
C ASN A 62 -10.30 2.52 -2.78
N ALA A 63 -9.78 2.34 -4.00
CA ALA A 63 -9.24 1.04 -4.42
C ALA A 63 -7.99 0.68 -3.60
N ALA A 64 -7.11 1.64 -3.34
CA ALA A 64 -5.94 1.46 -2.46
C ALA A 64 -6.33 1.06 -1.03
N VAL A 65 -7.33 1.72 -0.46
CA VAL A 65 -7.90 1.38 0.85
C VAL A 65 -8.48 -0.03 0.83
N ASN A 66 -9.16 -0.42 -0.25
CA ASN A 66 -9.70 -1.76 -0.38
C ASN A 66 -8.59 -2.83 -0.49
N ASP A 67 -7.50 -2.54 -1.20
CA ASP A 67 -6.34 -3.43 -1.28
C ASP A 67 -5.66 -3.59 0.09
N ALA A 68 -5.52 -2.50 0.85
CA ALA A 68 -5.03 -2.57 2.23
C ALA A 68 -5.96 -3.43 3.12
N LYS A 69 -7.28 -3.23 3.05
CA LYS A 69 -8.24 -4.08 3.77
C LYS A 69 -8.14 -5.56 3.40
N GLN A 70 -7.83 -5.88 2.14
CA GLN A 70 -7.64 -7.27 1.71
C GLN A 70 -6.37 -7.93 2.29
N ILE A 71 -5.38 -7.16 2.73
CA ILE A 71 -4.23 -7.70 3.49
C ILE A 71 -4.68 -8.14 4.90
N GLY A 72 -5.69 -7.48 5.46
CA GLY A 72 -6.21 -7.72 6.81
C GLY A 72 -6.04 -6.54 7.76
N VAL A 73 -5.46 -5.43 7.30
CA VAL A 73 -5.24 -4.22 8.11
C VAL A 73 -6.54 -3.44 8.28
N SER A 74 -6.89 -3.11 9.53
CA SER A 74 -8.09 -2.36 9.88
C SER A 74 -7.92 -0.85 9.70
N GLU A 75 -6.71 -0.34 9.88
CA GLU A 75 -6.37 1.08 9.74
C GLU A 75 -5.28 1.26 8.69
N THR A 76 -5.38 2.33 7.90
CA THR A 76 -4.40 2.64 6.85
C THR A 76 -4.25 4.15 6.78
N LYS A 77 -3.00 4.63 6.84
CA LYS A 77 -2.72 6.06 6.72
C LYS A 77 -2.67 6.45 5.24
N VAL A 78 -3.20 7.62 4.89
CA VAL A 78 -3.05 8.20 3.54
C VAL A 78 -2.02 9.32 3.62
N ILE A 79 -0.97 9.22 2.82
CA ILE A 79 0.15 10.16 2.77
C ILE A 79 0.17 10.79 1.37
N PHE A 80 0.14 12.12 1.31
CA PHE A 80 0.29 12.87 0.06
C PHE A 80 1.77 13.27 -0.09
N GLY A 81 2.44 12.66 -1.07
CA GLY A 81 3.79 13.01 -1.46
C GLY A 81 3.79 14.18 -2.44
N SER A 82 4.69 15.14 -2.19
CA SER A 82 5.01 16.27 -3.05
C SER A 82 5.75 15.85 -4.31
#